data_AF-A0A954J4G6-F1
#
_entry.id   AF-A0A954J4G6-F1
#
_cell.length_a   1.000
_cell.length_b   1.000
_cell.length_c   1.000
_cell.angle_alpha   90.00
_cell.angle_beta   90.00
_cell.angle_gamma   90.00
#
_symmetry.space_group_name_H-M   'P 1'
#
loop_
_entity.id
_entity.type
_entity.pdbx_description
1 polymer ?
#
loop_
_entity_poly.entity_id
_entity_poly.type
_entity_poly.pdbx_seq_one_letter_code
_entity_poly.pdbx_strand_id
1 'polypeptide(L)'
;ARALQIHADELAREHLVERLFADDDSALHAAVLDAFADPEGMAVESLALSPGILVVGAGEATLFSTLAVEAVTRARRIAVERGADAIAPREVLYGAVASLTQDARAALVEAGLREELAAGESTSRTSSIVESGHLFHAFSNDARRLLVLAAREASRAEEPSISPARLVLAALQTDRDLGAACGLTSHRARLLLDGRTVDATPAPVRELVVDPTLTAFLESLPEGAGSIDVALQLLLEPQHELAQILLRQKVGADRLRAARSVFSDPH
;
A
#
# COMPACT_ATOMS: atom_id res chain seq x y z
N ALA A 1 -12.38 3.57 7.45
CA ALA A 1 -11.28 4.53 7.26
C ALA A 1 -10.04 3.90 6.64
N ARG A 2 -9.51 2.80 7.20
CA ARG A 2 -8.30 2.12 6.69
C ARG A 2 -8.39 1.66 5.23
N ALA A 3 -9.48 1.00 4.83
CA ALA A 3 -9.72 0.60 3.44
C ALA A 3 -9.62 1.79 2.45
N LEU A 4 -10.11 2.97 2.82
CA LEU A 4 -9.96 4.19 2.01
C LEU A 4 -8.49 4.66 1.94
N GLN A 5 -7.75 4.59 3.05
CA GLN A 5 -6.34 4.99 3.10
C GLN A 5 -5.45 4.10 2.22
N ILE A 6 -5.82 2.83 2.06
CA ILE A 6 -5.10 1.91 1.18
C ILE A 6 -5.65 1.91 -0.25
N HIS A 7 -6.59 2.81 -0.56
CA HIS A 7 -7.22 2.93 -1.88
C HIS A 7 -7.92 1.64 -2.34
N ALA A 8 -8.47 0.87 -1.40
CA ALA A 8 -9.27 -0.31 -1.68
C ALA A 8 -10.54 0.08 -2.45
N ASP A 9 -10.93 -0.71 -3.45
CA ASP A 9 -12.17 -0.51 -4.20
C ASP A 9 -13.42 -1.04 -3.50
N GLU A 10 -13.21 -1.96 -2.55
CA GLU A 10 -14.27 -2.62 -1.79
C GLU A 10 -13.84 -2.83 -0.34
N LEU A 11 -14.82 -3.07 0.53
CA LEU A 11 -14.60 -3.49 1.91
C LEU A 11 -14.66 -5.03 1.98
N ALA A 12 -13.50 -5.65 2.08
CA ALA A 12 -13.32 -7.10 2.24
C ALA A 12 -13.06 -7.55 3.70
N ARG A 13 -13.05 -8.87 3.92
CA ARG A 13 -12.87 -9.52 5.23
C ARG A 13 -11.55 -9.18 5.90
N GLU A 14 -10.51 -9.02 5.10
CA GLU A 14 -9.16 -8.70 5.52
C GLU A 14 -9.12 -7.38 6.30
N HIS A 15 -9.94 -6.39 5.90
CA HIS A 15 -10.04 -5.11 6.61
C HIS A 15 -10.68 -5.25 7.99
N LEU A 16 -11.68 -6.13 8.13
CA LEU A 16 -12.29 -6.40 9.42
C LEU A 16 -11.26 -7.05 10.35
N VAL A 17 -10.57 -8.07 9.87
CA VAL A 17 -9.59 -8.84 10.65
C VAL A 17 -8.39 -7.99 11.03
N GLU A 18 -7.86 -7.18 10.10
CA GLU A 18 -6.83 -6.18 10.39
C GLU A 18 -7.26 -5.27 11.53
N ARG A 19 -8.49 -4.74 11.46
CA ARG A 19 -8.99 -3.85 12.50
C ARG A 19 -9.09 -4.53 13.85
N LEU A 20 -9.55 -5.78 13.90
CA LEU A 20 -9.67 -6.53 15.16
C LEU A 20 -8.29 -6.82 15.78
N PHE A 21 -7.26 -7.09 14.99
CA PHE A 21 -5.90 -7.25 15.53
C PHE A 21 -5.27 -5.92 15.94
N ALA A 22 -5.55 -4.83 15.23
CA ALA A 22 -5.00 -3.51 15.52
C ALA A 22 -5.74 -2.72 16.62
N ASP A 23 -6.85 -3.25 17.15
CA ASP A 23 -7.65 -2.61 18.18
C ASP A 23 -7.32 -3.19 19.56
N ASP A 24 -6.50 -2.46 20.32
CA ASP A 24 -6.03 -2.84 21.66
C ASP A 24 -7.18 -3.09 22.65
N ASP A 25 -8.35 -2.50 22.40
CA ASP A 25 -9.54 -2.67 23.22
C ASP A 25 -10.33 -3.94 22.84
N SER A 26 -10.02 -4.60 21.72
CA SER A 26 -10.73 -5.80 21.29
C SER A 26 -10.35 -7.04 22.12
N ALA A 27 -11.32 -7.91 22.36
CA ALA A 27 -11.08 -9.18 23.05
C ALA A 27 -10.13 -10.11 22.28
N LEU A 28 -10.16 -10.05 20.94
CA LEU A 28 -9.26 -10.82 20.09
C LEU A 28 -7.82 -10.36 20.26
N HIS A 29 -7.55 -9.05 20.26
CA HIS A 29 -6.21 -8.52 20.51
C HIS A 29 -5.68 -9.01 21.86
N ALA A 30 -6.47 -8.88 22.94
CA ALA A 30 -6.09 -9.35 24.27
C ALA A 30 -5.83 -10.88 24.30
N ALA A 31 -6.67 -11.67 23.62
CA ALA A 31 -6.50 -13.12 23.53
C ALA A 31 -5.23 -13.53 22.77
N VAL A 32 -4.86 -12.78 21.73
CA VAL A 32 -3.61 -12.99 20.97
C VAL A 32 -2.40 -12.62 21.81
N LEU A 33 -2.45 -11.53 22.57
CA LEU A 33 -1.37 -11.18 23.51
C LEU A 33 -1.19 -12.23 24.60
N ASP A 34 -2.28 -12.71 25.21
CA ASP A 34 -2.25 -13.79 26.21
C ASP A 34 -1.68 -15.10 25.63
N ALA A 35 -1.86 -15.31 24.33
CA ALA A 35 -1.28 -16.41 23.59
C ALA A 35 0.24 -16.30 23.36
N PHE A 36 0.88 -15.20 23.80
CA PHE A 36 2.25 -14.78 23.48
C PHE A 36 2.50 -14.60 21.98
N ALA A 37 1.47 -14.19 21.24
CA ALA A 37 1.55 -13.85 19.82
C ALA A 37 1.61 -12.33 19.62
N ASP A 38 1.93 -11.91 18.41
CA ASP A 38 2.12 -10.51 18.02
C ASP A 38 0.88 -9.99 17.25
N PRO A 39 -0.09 -9.32 17.92
CA PRO A 39 -1.28 -8.80 17.24
C PRO A 39 -0.94 -7.72 16.22
N GLU A 40 0.09 -6.89 16.44
CA GLU A 40 0.50 -5.86 15.48
C GLU A 40 1.01 -6.50 14.18
N GLY A 41 1.89 -7.50 14.30
CA GLY A 41 2.36 -8.29 13.16
C GLY A 41 1.22 -8.97 12.41
N MET A 42 0.23 -9.52 13.13
CA MET A 42 -0.95 -10.14 12.53
C MET A 42 -1.87 -9.13 11.83
N ALA A 43 -1.99 -7.91 12.36
CA ALA A 43 -2.69 -6.81 11.70
C ALA A 43 -2.00 -6.42 10.39
N VAL A 44 -0.67 -6.32 10.38
CA VAL A 44 0.12 -6.04 9.17
C VAL A 44 -0.03 -7.16 8.13
N GLU A 45 0.04 -8.42 8.55
CA GLU A 45 -0.20 -9.57 7.67
C GLU A 45 -1.61 -9.53 7.06
N SER A 46 -2.64 -9.19 7.86
CA SER A 46 -4.02 -9.05 7.39
C SER A 46 -4.17 -7.88 6.41
N LEU A 47 -3.49 -6.76 6.68
CA LEU A 47 -3.46 -5.61 5.77
C LEU A 47 -2.80 -5.95 4.43
N ALA A 48 -1.74 -6.76 4.46
CA ALA A 48 -1.02 -7.19 3.27
C ALA A 48 -1.87 -8.08 2.34
N LEU A 49 -2.88 -8.77 2.90
CA LEU A 49 -3.86 -9.55 2.13
C LEU A 49 -5.03 -8.70 1.63
N SER A 50 -5.23 -7.51 2.21
CA SER A 50 -6.38 -6.66 1.88
C SER A 50 -6.33 -6.17 0.43
N PRO A 51 -7.47 -6.14 -0.27
CA PRO A 51 -7.51 -5.54 -1.60
C PRO A 51 -7.19 -4.05 -1.50
N GLY A 52 -6.13 -3.60 -2.16
CA GLY A 52 -5.69 -2.21 -2.07
C GLY A 52 -4.34 -1.96 -2.76
N ILE A 53 -3.84 -0.73 -2.61
CA ILE A 53 -2.60 -0.23 -3.19
C ILE A 53 -1.57 -0.01 -2.09
N LEU A 54 -0.67 -0.99 -1.93
CA LEU A 54 0.35 -1.03 -0.90
C LEU A 54 1.61 -1.76 -1.37
N VAL A 55 2.74 -1.50 -0.72
CA VAL A 55 3.98 -2.28 -0.88
C VAL A 55 4.18 -3.14 0.35
N VAL A 56 4.15 -4.47 0.16
CA VAL A 56 4.43 -5.43 1.23
C VAL A 56 5.93 -5.72 1.28
N GLY A 57 6.54 -5.46 2.43
CA GLY A 57 7.92 -5.79 2.76
C GLY A 57 8.00 -6.85 3.87
N ALA A 58 9.21 -7.09 4.38
CA ALA A 58 9.41 -7.99 5.52
C ALA A 58 8.89 -7.31 6.80
N GLY A 59 7.68 -7.69 7.23
CA GLY A 59 7.06 -7.20 8.46
C GLY A 59 6.42 -5.81 8.34
N GLU A 60 6.27 -5.27 7.13
CA GLU A 60 5.70 -3.94 6.91
C GLU A 60 4.78 -3.93 5.68
N ALA A 61 3.70 -3.15 5.76
CA ALA A 61 2.83 -2.83 4.63
C ALA A 61 2.78 -1.31 4.48
N THR A 62 3.59 -0.76 3.55
CA THR A 62 3.66 0.68 3.33
C THR A 62 2.61 1.13 2.33
N LEU A 63 1.79 2.09 2.72
CA LEU A 63 0.70 2.64 1.91
C LEU A 63 1.22 3.64 0.88
N PHE A 64 0.48 3.85 -0.20
CA PHE A 64 0.68 5.00 -1.07
C PHE A 64 -0.16 6.19 -0.59
N SER A 65 0.43 7.38 -0.62
CA SER A 65 -0.32 8.62 -0.43
C SER A 65 -1.29 8.85 -1.61
N THR A 66 -2.28 9.72 -1.43
CA THR A 66 -3.24 10.06 -2.50
C THR A 66 -2.54 10.55 -3.76
N LEU A 67 -1.62 11.52 -3.63
CA LEU A 67 -0.90 12.03 -4.81
C LEU A 67 0.08 11.01 -5.38
N ALA A 68 0.57 10.06 -4.59
CA ALA A 68 1.41 8.98 -5.10
C ALA A 68 0.61 7.97 -5.95
N VAL A 69 -0.64 7.65 -5.57
CA VAL A 69 -1.55 6.84 -6.39
C VAL A 69 -1.85 7.55 -7.72
N GLU A 70 -2.12 8.86 -7.67
CA GLU A 70 -2.28 9.66 -8.90
C GLU A 70 -1.03 9.64 -9.77
N ALA A 71 0.16 9.75 -9.16
CA ALA A 71 1.44 9.70 -9.86
C ALA A 71 1.65 8.37 -10.59
N VAL A 72 1.43 7.23 -9.93
CA VAL A 72 1.60 5.91 -10.58
C VAL A 72 0.51 5.60 -11.61
N THR A 73 -0.70 6.12 -11.40
CA THR A 73 -1.78 6.03 -12.40
C THR A 73 -1.44 6.85 -13.64
N ARG A 74 -0.90 8.05 -13.46
CA ARG A 74 -0.39 8.90 -14.54
C ARG A 74 0.78 8.21 -15.27
N ALA A 75 1.70 7.58 -14.54
CA ALA A 75 2.80 6.81 -15.12
C ALA A 75 2.29 5.70 -16.06
N ARG A 76 1.26 4.97 -15.66
CA ARG A 76 0.61 3.95 -16.50
C ARG A 76 0.04 4.56 -17.79
N ARG A 77 -0.75 5.63 -17.68
CA ARG A 77 -1.36 6.29 -18.83
C ARG A 77 -0.30 6.74 -19.85
N ILE A 78 0.78 7.32 -19.35
CA ILE A 78 1.90 7.76 -20.19
C ILE A 78 2.59 6.57 -20.87
N ALA A 79 2.81 5.46 -20.15
CA ALA A 79 3.38 4.25 -20.74
C ALA A 79 2.50 3.74 -21.90
N VAL A 80 1.18 3.75 -21.73
CA VAL A 80 0.21 3.39 -22.77
C VAL A 80 0.28 4.34 -23.97
N GLU A 81 0.23 5.66 -23.72
CA GLU A 81 0.31 6.70 -24.76
C GLU A 81 1.60 6.65 -25.59
N ARG A 82 2.67 6.08 -25.02
CA ARG A 82 3.96 5.90 -25.70
C ARG A 82 4.13 4.59 -26.45
N GLY A 83 3.17 3.67 -26.34
CA GLY A 83 3.35 2.34 -26.90
C GLY A 83 4.37 1.50 -26.12
N ALA A 84 4.58 1.78 -24.83
CA ALA A 84 5.54 1.03 -24.01
C ALA A 84 5.00 -0.37 -23.67
N ASP A 85 5.92 -1.32 -23.47
CA ASP A 85 5.59 -2.69 -23.05
C ASP A 85 5.56 -2.88 -21.54
N ALA A 86 6.16 -1.95 -20.80
CA ALA A 86 6.14 -1.92 -19.35
C ALA A 86 6.26 -0.48 -18.83
N ILE A 87 5.77 -0.24 -17.62
CA ILE A 87 5.95 1.02 -16.89
C ILE A 87 7.35 0.99 -16.29
N ALA A 88 8.23 1.89 -16.74
CA ALA A 88 9.63 1.96 -16.29
C ALA A 88 9.83 3.11 -15.26
N PRO A 89 10.99 3.17 -14.57
CA PRO A 89 11.31 4.24 -13.63
C PRO A 89 11.09 5.65 -14.16
N ARG A 90 11.31 5.86 -15.47
CA ARG A 90 11.11 7.15 -16.13
C ARG A 90 9.66 7.62 -16.16
N GLU A 91 8.70 6.72 -16.44
CA GLU A 91 7.27 7.06 -16.41
C GLU A 91 6.82 7.36 -14.98
N VAL A 92 7.34 6.60 -14.00
CA VAL A 92 7.08 6.85 -12.57
C VAL A 92 7.64 8.21 -12.14
N LEU A 93 8.88 8.52 -12.53
CA LEU A 93 9.50 9.83 -12.26
C LEU A 93 8.65 10.97 -12.82
N TYR A 94 8.23 10.89 -14.08
CA TYR A 94 7.41 11.91 -14.69
C TYR A 94 6.06 12.08 -13.98
N GLY A 95 5.38 10.96 -13.69
CA GLY A 95 4.12 10.96 -12.96
C GLY A 95 4.23 11.60 -11.58
N ALA A 96 5.32 11.29 -10.88
CA ALA A 96 5.62 11.79 -9.54
C ALA A 96 5.97 13.28 -9.53
N VAL A 97 6.83 13.75 -10.44
CA VAL A 97 7.17 15.18 -10.58
C VAL A 97 5.93 16.02 -10.84
N ALA A 98 5.03 15.56 -11.71
CA ALA A 98 3.78 16.24 -12.01
C ALA A 98 2.77 16.25 -10.84
N SER A 99 3.00 15.44 -9.79
CA SER A 99 2.15 15.37 -8.59
C SER A 99 2.80 16.02 -7.36
N LEU A 100 3.99 16.62 -7.51
CA LEU A 100 4.61 17.42 -6.46
C LEU A 100 3.86 18.74 -6.26
N THR A 101 4.04 19.34 -5.09
CA THR A 101 3.64 20.73 -4.87
C THR A 101 4.38 21.66 -5.84
N GLN A 102 3.77 22.80 -6.18
CA GLN A 102 4.37 23.77 -7.11
C GLN A 102 5.77 24.19 -6.67
N ASP A 103 5.97 24.46 -5.38
CA ASP A 103 7.26 24.87 -4.82
C ASP A 103 8.32 23.77 -4.92
N ALA A 104 7.97 22.52 -4.61
CA ALA A 104 8.89 21.40 -4.70
C ALA A 104 9.27 21.12 -6.16
N ARG A 105 8.29 21.15 -7.07
CA ARG A 105 8.52 20.98 -8.51
C ARG A 105 9.41 22.10 -9.06
N ALA A 106 9.13 23.36 -8.74
CA ALA A 106 9.92 24.50 -9.16
C ALA A 106 11.38 24.39 -8.69
N ALA A 107 11.62 24.00 -7.44
CA ALA A 107 12.95 23.81 -6.90
C ALA A 107 13.76 22.74 -7.66
N LEU A 108 13.12 21.65 -8.10
CA LEU A 108 13.78 20.62 -8.92
C LEU A 108 14.10 21.13 -10.33
N VAL A 109 13.19 21.88 -10.95
CA VAL A 109 13.36 22.46 -12.29
C VAL A 109 14.49 23.50 -12.30
N GLU A 110 14.50 24.42 -11.34
CA GLU A 110 15.58 25.41 -11.16
C GLU A 110 16.94 24.74 -10.92
N ALA A 111 16.94 23.55 -10.30
CA ALA A 111 18.13 22.75 -10.09
C ALA A 111 18.59 21.97 -11.32
N GLY A 112 17.88 22.04 -12.45
CA GLY A 112 18.27 21.46 -13.73
C GLY A 112 17.45 20.25 -14.17
N LEU A 113 16.34 19.92 -13.49
CA LEU A 113 15.43 18.87 -13.94
C LEU A 113 14.78 19.25 -15.28
N ARG A 114 15.04 18.44 -16.30
CA ARG A 114 14.42 18.52 -17.64
C ARG A 114 13.21 17.60 -17.70
N GLU A 115 12.05 18.15 -17.38
CA GLU A 115 10.79 17.40 -17.26
C GLU A 115 10.37 16.73 -18.57
N GLU A 116 10.64 17.37 -19.70
CA GLU A 116 10.38 16.87 -21.04
C GLU A 116 11.16 15.59 -21.35
N LEU A 117 12.34 15.42 -20.76
CA LEU A 117 13.18 14.22 -20.92
C LEU A 117 12.77 13.09 -19.98
N ALA A 118 12.24 13.43 -18.80
CA ALA A 118 11.54 12.46 -17.95
C ALA A 118 10.30 11.92 -18.67
N ALA A 119 9.67 12.74 -19.52
CA ALA A 119 8.68 12.30 -20.46
C ALA A 119 9.35 11.41 -21.53
N GLY A 120 10.17 11.92 -22.43
CA GLY A 120 10.71 11.17 -23.57
C GLY A 120 9.68 10.71 -24.60
N GLU A 121 10.17 9.99 -25.60
CA GLU A 121 9.56 9.94 -26.93
C GLU A 121 8.42 8.92 -27.03
N SER A 122 7.33 9.32 -27.71
CA SER A 122 6.26 8.41 -28.09
C SER A 122 6.71 7.54 -29.26
N THR A 123 6.48 6.23 -29.16
CA THR A 123 6.71 5.32 -30.28
C THR A 123 5.41 5.16 -31.07
N SER A 124 5.49 4.93 -32.39
CA SER A 124 4.32 4.62 -33.22
C SER A 124 3.72 3.24 -32.97
N ARG A 125 4.18 2.50 -31.94
CA ARG A 125 3.75 1.14 -31.64
C ARG A 125 2.51 1.18 -30.74
N THR A 126 1.66 0.17 -30.90
CA THR A 126 0.57 -0.08 -29.95
C THR A 126 1.14 -0.67 -28.66
N SER A 127 0.76 -0.10 -27.50
CA SER A 127 1.20 -0.60 -26.19
C SER A 127 0.61 -1.98 -25.90
N SER A 128 1.38 -2.84 -25.25
CA SER A 128 0.89 -4.09 -24.66
C SER A 128 0.28 -3.91 -23.27
N ILE A 129 0.37 -2.71 -22.69
CA ILE A 129 -0.21 -2.35 -21.40
C ILE A 129 -1.69 -2.03 -21.60
N VAL A 130 -2.56 -2.74 -20.89
CA VAL A 130 -3.98 -2.38 -20.78
C VAL A 130 -4.10 -1.18 -19.83
N GLU A 131 -4.96 -0.20 -20.13
CA GLU A 131 -5.13 0.98 -19.27
C GLU A 131 -5.90 0.66 -17.97
N SER A 132 -6.82 -0.30 -18.01
CA SER A 132 -7.62 -0.78 -16.88
C SER A 132 -7.09 -2.10 -16.28
N GLY A 133 -7.45 -2.39 -15.02
CA GLY A 133 -7.01 -3.59 -14.29
C GLY A 133 -5.86 -3.33 -13.31
N HIS A 134 -5.23 -4.39 -12.80
CA HIS A 134 -4.22 -4.30 -11.73
C HIS A 134 -3.08 -3.32 -12.05
N LEU A 135 -2.95 -2.30 -11.22
CA LEU A 135 -2.05 -1.16 -11.43
C LEU A 135 -0.58 -1.54 -11.60
N PHE A 136 -0.12 -2.55 -10.85
CA PHE A 136 1.31 -2.90 -10.77
C PHE A 136 1.76 -4.04 -11.68
N HIS A 137 0.85 -4.77 -12.35
CA HIS A 137 1.26 -5.89 -13.21
C HIS A 137 2.16 -5.45 -14.37
N ALA A 138 1.87 -4.30 -14.96
CA ALA A 138 2.61 -3.73 -16.08
C ALA A 138 3.96 -3.10 -15.68
N PHE A 139 4.33 -3.06 -14.39
CA PHE A 139 5.60 -2.47 -13.97
C PHE A 139 6.78 -3.35 -14.36
N SER A 140 7.82 -2.73 -14.92
CA SER A 140 9.10 -3.38 -15.17
C SER A 140 9.78 -3.80 -13.86
N ASN A 141 10.77 -4.70 -13.94
CA ASN A 141 11.53 -5.13 -12.76
C ASN A 141 12.20 -3.96 -12.03
N ASP A 142 12.73 -2.98 -12.76
CA ASP A 142 13.36 -1.80 -12.16
C ASP A 142 12.33 -0.85 -11.55
N ALA A 143 11.15 -0.71 -12.17
CA ALA A 143 10.07 0.06 -11.55
C ALA A 143 9.55 -0.62 -10.27
N ARG A 144 9.48 -1.95 -10.20
CA ARG A 144 9.15 -2.67 -8.96
C ARG A 144 10.21 -2.47 -7.88
N ARG A 145 11.51 -2.53 -8.24
CA ARG A 145 12.62 -2.23 -7.30
C ARG A 145 12.55 -0.79 -6.78
N LEU A 146 12.18 0.16 -7.63
CA LEU A 146 11.93 1.55 -7.26
C LEU A 146 10.82 1.65 -6.21
N LEU A 147 9.68 0.96 -6.39
CA LEU A 147 8.59 0.99 -5.41
C LEU A 147 9.02 0.44 -4.04
N VAL A 148 9.75 -0.68 -4.03
CA VAL A 148 10.31 -1.27 -2.81
C VAL A 148 11.30 -0.31 -2.14
N LEU A 149 12.15 0.36 -2.92
CA LEU A 149 13.06 1.36 -2.41
C LEU A 149 12.30 2.56 -1.81
N ALA A 150 11.26 3.05 -2.49
CA ALA A 150 10.44 4.16 -1.99
C ALA A 150 9.75 3.80 -0.67
N ALA A 151 9.18 2.59 -0.56
CA ALA A 151 8.59 2.06 0.67
C ALA A 151 9.60 2.02 1.82
N ARG A 152 10.78 1.44 1.57
CA ARG A 152 11.85 1.36 2.58
C ARG A 152 12.33 2.72 3.05
N GLU A 153 12.47 3.69 2.14
CA GLU A 153 12.92 5.03 2.50
C GLU A 153 11.83 5.86 3.19
N ALA A 154 10.55 5.60 2.93
CA ALA A 154 9.44 6.17 3.69
C ALA A 154 9.41 5.62 5.13
N SER A 155 9.49 4.29 5.28
CA SER A 155 9.57 3.61 6.58
C SER A 155 10.75 4.10 7.43
N ARG A 156 11.96 4.18 6.85
CA ARG A 156 13.16 4.72 7.53
C ARG A 156 13.04 6.16 8.00
N ALA A 157 12.18 6.94 7.35
CA ALA A 157 11.92 8.33 7.70
C ALA A 157 10.66 8.49 8.57
N GLU A 158 10.09 7.37 9.04
CA GLU A 158 8.87 7.31 9.84
C GLU A 158 7.68 8.01 9.15
N GLU A 159 7.65 7.96 7.81
CA GLU A 159 6.56 8.54 7.03
C GLU A 159 5.39 7.56 6.93
N PRO A 160 4.14 8.05 7.05
CA PRO A 160 2.97 7.18 7.06
C PRO A 160 2.66 6.57 5.68
N SER A 161 3.27 7.07 4.61
CA SER A 161 3.01 6.61 3.24
C SER A 161 4.13 6.97 2.26
N ILE A 162 4.15 6.28 1.13
CA ILE A 162 4.96 6.60 -0.04
C ILE A 162 4.34 7.82 -0.73
N SER A 163 5.08 8.92 -0.80
CA SER A 163 4.66 10.15 -1.46
C SER A 163 5.24 10.30 -2.88
N PRO A 164 4.77 11.28 -3.68
CA PRO A 164 5.42 11.61 -4.95
C PRO A 164 6.90 11.96 -4.79
N ALA A 165 7.28 12.67 -3.73
CA ALA A 165 8.69 13.00 -3.47
C ALA A 165 9.54 11.74 -3.24
N ARG A 166 9.02 10.75 -2.50
CA ARG A 166 9.69 9.45 -2.32
C ARG A 166 9.85 8.69 -3.64
N LEU A 167 8.84 8.74 -4.51
CA LEU A 167 8.91 8.16 -5.85
C LEU A 167 9.98 8.84 -6.73
N VAL A 168 10.10 10.17 -6.70
CA VAL A 168 11.15 10.90 -7.41
C VAL A 168 12.54 10.47 -6.94
N LEU A 169 12.77 10.45 -5.63
CA LEU A 169 14.06 10.07 -5.05
C LEU A 169 14.41 8.62 -5.39
N ALA A 170 13.44 7.70 -5.28
CA ALA A 170 13.65 6.30 -5.60
C ALA A 170 13.91 6.08 -7.10
N ALA A 171 13.24 6.83 -8.00
CA ALA A 171 13.44 6.73 -9.44
C ALA A 171 14.88 7.09 -9.83
N LEU A 172 15.35 8.25 -9.38
CA LEU A 172 16.70 8.75 -9.66
C LEU A 172 17.80 7.90 -9.00
N GLN A 173 17.47 7.18 -7.92
CA GLN A 173 18.39 6.27 -7.25
C GLN A 173 18.46 4.90 -7.94
N THR A 174 17.33 4.42 -8.45
CA THR A 174 17.22 3.10 -9.11
C THR A 174 17.83 3.13 -10.50
N ASP A 175 17.62 4.21 -11.26
CA ASP A 175 18.16 4.41 -12.59
C ASP A 175 19.07 5.65 -12.63
N ARG A 176 20.40 5.41 -12.63
CA ARG A 176 21.39 6.50 -12.65
C ARG A 176 21.47 7.18 -14.01
N ASP A 177 21.23 6.44 -15.09
CA ASP A 177 21.26 6.97 -16.46
C ASP A 177 20.07 7.90 -16.69
N LEU A 178 18.91 7.59 -16.08
CA LEU A 178 17.77 8.50 -16.02
C LEU A 178 18.13 9.83 -15.36
N GLY A 179 18.84 9.81 -14.23
CA GLY A 179 19.29 11.03 -13.56
C GLY A 179 20.22 11.88 -14.41
N ALA A 180 21.14 11.24 -15.16
CA ALA A 180 21.99 11.94 -16.11
C ALA A 180 21.19 12.52 -17.29
N ALA A 181 20.24 11.76 -17.83
CA ALA A 181 19.39 12.18 -18.95
C ALA A 181 18.48 13.35 -18.58
N CYS A 182 17.87 13.34 -17.39
CA CYS A 182 16.99 14.41 -16.94
C CYS A 182 17.72 15.57 -16.25
N GLY A 183 19.06 15.52 -16.15
CA GLY A 183 19.88 16.61 -15.58
C GLY A 183 19.83 16.74 -14.06
N LEU A 184 19.33 15.74 -13.34
CA LEU A 184 19.16 15.79 -11.89
C LEU A 184 19.62 14.49 -11.22
N THR A 185 20.54 14.59 -10.27
CA THR A 185 20.99 13.44 -9.48
C THR A 185 20.07 13.20 -8.27
N SER A 186 19.99 11.94 -7.81
CA SER A 186 19.24 11.58 -6.60
C SER A 186 19.71 12.34 -5.36
N HIS A 187 21.02 12.57 -5.22
CA HIS A 187 21.60 13.35 -4.13
C HIS A 187 21.10 14.80 -4.14
N ARG A 188 21.13 15.46 -5.30
CA ARG A 188 20.66 16.85 -5.43
C ARG A 188 19.15 16.95 -5.19
N ALA A 189 18.37 16.02 -5.74
CA ALA A 189 16.94 15.94 -5.49
C ALA A 189 16.62 15.80 -3.99
N ARG A 190 17.39 14.96 -3.28
CA ARG A 190 17.23 14.76 -1.83
C ARG A 190 17.44 16.04 -1.04
N LEU A 191 18.48 16.82 -1.36
CA LEU A 191 18.73 18.11 -0.69
C LEU A 191 17.60 19.12 -0.91
N LEU A 192 16.98 19.12 -2.09
CA LEU A 192 15.91 20.07 -2.44
C LEU A 192 14.56 19.69 -1.84
N LEU A 193 14.32 18.39 -1.67
CA LEU A 193 13.09 17.84 -1.11
C LEU A 193 13.18 17.57 0.40
N ASP A 194 14.30 17.92 1.04
CA ASP A 194 14.51 17.67 2.46
C ASP A 194 13.40 18.32 3.31
N GLY A 195 12.81 17.55 4.22
CA GLY A 195 11.64 17.96 5.01
C GLY A 195 10.35 18.20 4.22
N ARG A 196 10.30 17.92 2.92
CA ARG A 196 9.14 18.13 2.02
C ARG A 196 8.68 16.84 1.34
N THR A 197 8.93 15.70 1.99
CA THR A 197 8.65 14.37 1.47
C THR A 197 7.31 13.81 1.91
N VAL A 198 6.65 14.38 2.92
CA VAL A 198 5.33 13.91 3.36
C VAL A 198 4.23 14.51 2.46
N ASP A 199 3.30 13.66 2.01
CA ASP A 199 2.06 14.10 1.37
C ASP A 199 0.92 14.05 2.40
N ALA A 200 0.36 15.22 2.71
CA ALA A 200 -0.74 15.38 3.67
C ALA A 200 -2.13 15.35 2.99
N THR A 201 -2.19 15.07 1.69
CA THR A 201 -3.44 15.04 0.93
C THR A 201 -4.33 13.92 1.43
N PRO A 202 -5.55 14.21 1.95
CA PRO A 202 -6.43 13.17 2.45
C PRO A 202 -6.89 12.23 1.33
N ALA A 203 -7.21 10.98 1.67
CA ALA A 203 -7.84 10.07 0.72
C ALA A 203 -9.20 10.64 0.27
N PRO A 204 -9.57 10.50 -1.02
CA PRO A 204 -10.84 10.99 -1.51
C PRO A 204 -11.99 10.28 -0.79
N VAL A 205 -12.98 11.07 -0.36
CA VAL A 205 -14.19 10.52 0.27
C VAL A 205 -15.01 9.81 -0.80
N ARG A 206 -15.17 8.50 -0.66
CA ARG A 206 -16.03 7.67 -1.49
C ARG A 206 -16.71 6.59 -0.65
N GLU A 207 -17.86 6.14 -1.11
CA GLU A 207 -18.50 4.93 -0.57
C GLU A 207 -17.78 3.70 -1.12
N LEU A 208 -17.47 2.76 -0.23
CA LEU A 208 -16.92 1.47 -0.62
C LEU A 208 -18.06 0.46 -0.72
N VAL A 209 -18.06 -0.31 -1.80
CA VAL A 209 -18.96 -1.45 -1.92
C VAL A 209 -18.47 -2.52 -0.95
N VAL A 210 -19.39 -3.18 -0.25
CA VAL A 210 -19.04 -4.31 0.63
C VAL A 210 -18.88 -5.56 -0.24
N ASP A 211 -17.75 -6.25 -0.09
CA ASP A 211 -17.52 -7.53 -0.76
C ASP A 211 -18.62 -8.52 -0.35
N PRO A 212 -19.34 -9.14 -1.31
CA PRO A 212 -20.34 -10.17 -1.02
C PRO A 212 -19.82 -11.30 -0.12
N THR A 213 -18.53 -11.62 -0.20
CA THR A 213 -17.94 -12.65 0.63
C THR A 213 -17.77 -12.22 2.09
N LEU A 214 -17.54 -10.92 2.34
CA LEU A 214 -17.60 -10.35 3.69
C LEU A 214 -19.04 -10.40 4.23
N THR A 215 -20.03 -10.04 3.42
CA THR A 215 -21.45 -10.13 3.83
C THR A 215 -21.82 -11.54 4.25
N ALA A 216 -21.52 -12.54 3.41
CA ALA A 216 -21.80 -13.94 3.72
C ALA A 216 -21.06 -14.42 4.98
N PHE A 217 -19.83 -13.95 5.19
CA PHE A 217 -19.07 -14.25 6.39
C PHE A 217 -19.73 -13.67 7.65
N LEU A 218 -20.14 -12.40 7.62
CA LEU A 218 -20.81 -11.74 8.74
C LEU A 218 -22.16 -12.39 9.06
N GLU A 219 -22.93 -12.78 8.05
CA GLU A 219 -24.21 -13.49 8.21
C GLU A 219 -24.04 -14.88 8.84
N SER A 220 -22.85 -15.47 8.73
CA SER A 220 -22.54 -16.78 9.34
C SER A 220 -22.16 -16.70 10.83
N LEU A 221 -21.95 -15.49 11.35
CA LEU A 221 -21.59 -15.28 12.76
C LEU A 221 -22.81 -15.45 13.68
N PRO A 222 -22.62 -15.95 14.91
CA PRO A 222 -23.71 -16.02 15.89
C PRO A 222 -24.22 -14.63 16.28
N GLU A 223 -25.47 -14.55 16.71
CA GLU A 223 -26.03 -13.30 17.25
C GLU A 223 -25.21 -12.82 18.45
N GLY A 224 -24.82 -11.54 18.44
CA GLY A 224 -23.95 -10.97 19.46
C GLY A 224 -22.49 -11.44 19.38
N ALA A 225 -22.03 -11.94 18.22
CA ALA A 225 -20.65 -12.31 17.99
C ALA A 225 -19.67 -11.16 18.33
N GLY A 226 -18.68 -11.48 19.17
CA GLY A 226 -17.54 -10.61 19.43
C GLY A 226 -16.36 -10.85 18.49
N SER A 227 -15.27 -10.14 18.70
CA SER A 227 -14.03 -10.25 17.93
C SER A 227 -13.40 -11.64 18.02
N ILE A 228 -13.52 -12.34 19.16
CA ILE A 228 -13.08 -13.74 19.31
C ILE A 228 -13.93 -14.68 18.45
N ASP A 229 -15.24 -14.43 18.34
CA ASP A 229 -16.13 -15.25 17.51
C ASP A 229 -15.80 -15.10 16.02
N VAL A 230 -15.41 -13.90 15.59
CA VAL A 230 -14.87 -13.66 14.23
C VAL A 230 -13.66 -14.55 13.96
N ALA A 231 -12.69 -14.59 14.87
CA ALA A 231 -11.50 -15.43 14.71
C ALA A 231 -11.83 -16.93 14.73
N LEU A 232 -12.76 -17.36 15.59
CA LEU A 232 -13.24 -18.75 15.61
C LEU A 232 -13.92 -19.15 14.31
N GLN A 233 -14.69 -18.25 13.70
CA GLN A 233 -15.35 -18.48 12.43
C GLN A 233 -14.35 -18.64 11.28
N LEU A 234 -13.29 -17.81 11.25
CA LEU A 234 -12.21 -17.96 10.26
C LEU A 234 -11.55 -19.35 10.34
N LEU A 235 -11.36 -19.89 11.55
CA LEU A 235 -10.74 -21.20 11.74
C LEU A 235 -11.60 -22.39 11.28
N LEU A 236 -12.87 -22.18 10.91
CA LEU A 236 -13.67 -23.19 10.22
C LEU A 236 -13.23 -23.42 8.78
N GLU A 237 -12.52 -22.45 8.19
CA GLU A 237 -11.92 -22.51 6.86
C GLU A 237 -10.39 -22.45 6.99
N PRO A 238 -9.73 -23.50 7.55
CA PRO A 238 -8.31 -23.44 7.87
C PRO A 238 -7.42 -23.20 6.65
N GLN A 239 -7.88 -23.54 5.44
CA GLN A 239 -7.17 -23.28 4.19
C GLN A 239 -7.14 -21.79 3.78
N HIS A 240 -7.99 -20.94 4.38
CA HIS A 240 -8.05 -19.51 4.06
C HIS A 240 -6.82 -18.78 4.63
N GLU A 241 -6.27 -17.82 3.88
CA GLU A 241 -5.02 -17.13 4.27
C GLU A 241 -5.14 -16.37 5.60
N LEU A 242 -6.30 -15.72 5.85
CA LEU A 242 -6.62 -15.11 7.14
C LEU A 242 -6.60 -16.10 8.31
N ALA A 243 -7.09 -17.33 8.14
CA ALA A 243 -7.01 -18.36 9.17
C ALA A 243 -5.56 -18.81 9.40
N GLN A 244 -4.75 -18.84 8.34
CA GLN A 244 -3.34 -19.20 8.43
C GLN A 244 -2.52 -18.19 9.25
N ILE A 245 -2.91 -16.91 9.32
CA ILE A 245 -2.27 -15.92 10.20
C ILE A 245 -2.36 -16.37 11.68
N LEU A 246 -3.57 -16.74 12.13
CA LEU A 246 -3.81 -17.27 13.48
C LEU A 246 -3.03 -18.57 13.73
N LEU A 247 -3.08 -19.50 12.77
CA LEU A 247 -2.45 -20.82 12.92
C LEU A 247 -0.92 -20.75 12.98
N ARG A 248 -0.28 -19.88 12.19
CA ARG A 248 1.19 -19.66 12.24
C ARG A 248 1.63 -19.18 13.62
N GLN A 249 0.83 -18.35 14.27
CA GLN A 249 1.06 -17.83 15.62
C GLN A 249 0.58 -18.79 16.73
N LYS A 250 0.17 -20.02 16.38
CA LYS A 250 -0.36 -21.03 17.31
C LYS A 250 -1.60 -20.56 18.09
N VAL A 251 -2.36 -19.63 17.52
CA VAL A 251 -3.65 -19.17 18.05
C VAL A 251 -4.75 -20.06 17.45
N GLY A 252 -4.93 -21.24 18.02
CA GLY A 252 -5.92 -22.23 17.58
C GLY A 252 -7.29 -22.05 18.24
N ALA A 253 -8.29 -22.78 17.71
CA ALA A 253 -9.68 -22.67 18.17
C ALA A 253 -9.86 -22.98 19.66
N ASP A 254 -9.14 -23.98 20.20
CA ASP A 254 -9.26 -24.34 21.62
C ASP A 254 -8.78 -23.21 22.54
N ARG A 255 -7.72 -22.50 22.14
CA ARG A 255 -7.19 -21.36 22.89
C ARG A 255 -8.17 -20.18 22.84
N LEU A 256 -8.72 -19.87 21.66
CA LEU A 256 -9.72 -18.82 21.51
C LEU A 256 -11.02 -19.11 22.28
N ARG A 257 -11.47 -20.38 22.32
CA ARG A 257 -12.63 -20.78 23.14
C ARG A 257 -12.38 -20.58 24.63
N ALA A 258 -11.19 -20.88 25.12
CA ALA A 258 -10.83 -20.62 26.52
C ALA A 258 -10.79 -19.11 26.80
N ALA A 259 -10.17 -18.34 25.90
CA ALA A 259 -10.05 -16.88 25.99
C ALA A 259 -11.41 -16.17 26.02
N ARG A 260 -12.42 -16.71 25.33
CA ARG A 260 -13.80 -16.16 25.29
C ARG A 260 -14.45 -15.98 26.66
N SER A 261 -14.07 -16.78 27.66
CA SER A 261 -14.59 -16.65 29.03
C SER A 261 -13.87 -15.60 29.88
N VAL A 262 -12.74 -15.09 29.39
CA VAL A 262 -11.84 -14.18 30.11
C VAL A 262 -11.88 -12.78 29.53
N PHE A 263 -11.94 -12.66 28.20
CA PHE A 263 -11.93 -11.40 27.48
C PHE A 263 -13.28 -11.15 26.80
N SER A 264 -13.70 -9.88 26.79
CA SER A 264 -14.96 -9.41 26.20
C SER A 264 -14.74 -8.07 25.52
N ASP A 265 -15.35 -7.86 24.35
CA ASP A 265 -15.26 -6.57 23.66
C ASP A 265 -15.98 -5.46 24.45
N PRO A 266 -15.55 -4.19 24.32
CA PRO A 266 -16.23 -3.06 24.93
C PRO A 266 -17.65 -2.89 24.36
N HIS A 267 -18.59 -2.48 25.20
CA HIS A 267 -19.97 -2.16 24.81
C HIS A 267 -20.13 -0.75 24.24
#